data_AF-A0A4P9W009-F1
#
_entry.id   AF-A0A4P9W009-F1
#
_cell.length_a   1.000
_cell.length_b   1.000
_cell.length_c   1.000
_cell.angle_alpha   90.00
_cell.angle_beta   90.00
_cell.angle_gamma   90.00
#
_symmetry.space_group_name_H-M   'P 1'
#
loop_
_entity.id
_entity.type
_entity.pdbx_description
1 polymer ?
#
loop_
_entity_poly.entity_id
_entity_poly.type
_entity_poly.pdbx_seq_one_letter_code
_entity_poly.pdbx_strand_id
1 'polypeptide(L)'
;MSHMDTVPVAEQTVSEWTHPPFSGTVDADRIWGRGSVDTKNTLIAQMEALELLLKRGFIPKRTVLLSYGFDEEISGEEGAKRIANFLLARYGPASMELIVDEGVGRTSKYNTPLALVGVQEKGYCDIQLTLTAPGGHSSIPPPHTSIGLLAHIITRIEANPHTPALPDQNPFLETLQCVAEWGGDQVDPWLKAALKRLDLFRDALVQKLYEREDTRFLISTSQAVDMIQGGTKGELGKARRRASESRRGGRIGR
;
A
#
# COMPACT_ATOMS: atom_id res chain seq x y z
N MET A 1 13.52 -10.31 -3.61
CA MET A 1 12.14 -10.83 -3.66
C MET A 1 11.37 -9.92 -4.58
N SER A 2 10.37 -10.49 -5.26
CA SER A 2 9.49 -9.74 -6.15
C SER A 2 8.22 -10.57 -6.40
N HIS A 3 7.27 -10.00 -7.12
CA HIS A 3 6.11 -10.70 -7.63
C HIS A 3 6.00 -10.53 -9.16
N MET A 4 5.28 -11.44 -9.81
CA MET A 4 5.18 -11.50 -11.28
C MET A 4 3.79 -11.12 -11.77
N ASP A 5 2.80 -11.21 -10.89
CA ASP A 5 1.44 -10.80 -11.14
C ASP A 5 1.31 -9.28 -11.19
N THR A 6 0.12 -8.83 -11.57
CA THR A 6 -0.21 -7.42 -11.70
C THR A 6 -1.70 -7.26 -11.48
N VAL A 7 -2.14 -6.11 -10.98
CA VAL A 7 -3.58 -5.80 -10.98
C VAL A 7 -4.22 -5.89 -12.38
N PRO A 8 -5.52 -6.22 -12.47
CA PRO A 8 -6.25 -6.20 -13.73
C PRO A 8 -6.26 -4.82 -14.40
N VAL A 9 -6.44 -4.82 -15.71
CA VAL A 9 -6.82 -3.61 -16.46
C VAL A 9 -8.32 -3.67 -16.69
N ALA A 10 -9.06 -2.69 -16.18
CA ALA A 10 -10.50 -2.62 -16.39
C ALA A 10 -10.79 -2.40 -17.88
N GLU A 11 -11.58 -3.28 -18.50
CA GLU A 11 -11.91 -3.24 -19.93
C GLU A 11 -12.45 -1.88 -20.36
N GLN A 12 -13.25 -1.24 -19.50
CA GLN A 12 -13.87 0.06 -19.74
C GLN A 12 -12.85 1.20 -19.86
N THR A 13 -11.65 1.01 -19.32
CA THR A 13 -10.58 2.03 -19.28
C THR A 13 -9.49 1.77 -20.31
N VAL A 14 -9.54 0.66 -21.07
CA VAL A 14 -8.47 0.30 -22.02
C VAL A 14 -8.23 1.40 -23.05
N SER A 15 -9.27 2.08 -23.51
CA SER A 15 -9.16 3.20 -24.46
C SER A 15 -8.53 4.47 -23.87
N GLU A 16 -8.40 4.57 -22.55
CA GLU A 16 -7.78 5.71 -21.86
C GLU A 16 -6.26 5.58 -21.79
N TRP A 17 -5.71 4.39 -22.05
CA TRP A 17 -4.27 4.18 -22.07
C TRP A 17 -3.64 4.81 -23.31
N THR A 18 -2.59 5.62 -23.11
CA THR A 18 -1.78 6.19 -24.20
C THR A 18 -1.13 5.09 -25.06
N HIS A 19 -0.68 4.02 -24.42
CA HIS A 19 -0.09 2.84 -25.06
C HIS A 19 -0.80 1.57 -24.54
N PRO A 20 -1.00 0.53 -25.36
CA PRO A 20 -1.71 -0.67 -24.92
C PRO A 20 -1.11 -1.24 -23.62
N PRO A 21 -1.93 -1.58 -22.61
CA PRO A 21 -1.44 -1.88 -21.26
C PRO A 21 -0.38 -2.98 -21.17
N PHE A 22 -0.35 -3.92 -22.12
CA PHE A 22 0.59 -5.04 -22.12
C PHE A 22 1.58 -4.99 -23.30
N SER A 23 1.75 -3.85 -23.97
CA SER A 23 2.69 -3.73 -25.09
C SER A 23 4.16 -3.66 -24.66
N GLY A 24 4.44 -3.13 -23.47
CA GLY A 24 5.81 -2.82 -23.05
C GLY A 24 6.45 -1.72 -23.91
N THR A 25 5.65 -0.79 -24.45
CA THR A 25 6.14 0.25 -25.36
C THR A 25 7.21 1.10 -24.69
N VAL A 26 8.35 1.27 -25.35
CA VAL A 26 9.34 2.28 -24.98
C VAL A 26 9.00 3.57 -25.71
N ASP A 27 8.73 4.63 -24.95
CA ASP A 27 8.42 5.96 -25.47
C ASP A 27 9.26 6.99 -24.73
N ALA A 28 10.14 7.66 -25.47
CA ALA A 28 11.24 8.48 -24.96
C ALA A 28 12.10 7.74 -23.93
N ASP A 29 12.12 8.22 -22.68
CA ASP A 29 12.88 7.68 -21.56
C ASP A 29 12.05 6.79 -20.63
N ARG A 30 10.87 6.34 -21.09
CA ARG A 30 9.90 5.58 -20.27
C ARG A 30 9.47 4.28 -20.94
N ILE A 31 9.17 3.30 -20.09
CA ILE A 31 8.52 2.05 -20.48
C ILE A 31 7.06 2.14 -20.04
N TRP A 32 6.14 1.89 -20.97
CA TRP A 32 4.70 1.89 -20.73
C TRP A 32 4.18 0.46 -20.70
N GLY A 33 3.58 0.10 -19.57
CA GLY A 33 2.86 -1.16 -19.43
C GLY A 33 2.44 -1.45 -17.99
N ARG A 34 1.33 -2.16 -17.82
CA ARG A 34 0.92 -2.77 -16.55
C ARG A 34 2.01 -3.74 -16.11
N GLY A 35 2.48 -3.58 -14.87
CA GLY A 35 3.60 -4.34 -14.35
C GLY A 35 4.97 -3.64 -14.46
N SER A 36 5.09 -2.57 -15.24
CA SER A 36 6.39 -1.93 -15.51
C SER A 36 7.03 -1.27 -14.28
N VAL A 37 6.23 -0.82 -13.31
CA VAL A 37 6.69 -0.22 -12.04
C VAL A 37 6.39 -1.11 -10.84
N ASP A 38 5.26 -1.81 -10.88
CA ASP A 38 4.76 -2.68 -9.83
C ASP A 38 4.43 -4.05 -10.45
N THR A 39 5.34 -5.02 -10.39
CA THR A 39 6.70 -4.90 -9.81
C THR A 39 7.81 -5.46 -10.70
N LYS A 40 7.54 -5.65 -12.00
CA LYS A 40 8.46 -6.33 -12.92
C LYS A 40 9.79 -5.60 -13.12
N ASN A 41 9.85 -4.29 -12.92
CA ASN A 41 11.12 -3.55 -12.87
C ASN A 41 12.07 -4.10 -11.81
N THR A 42 11.60 -4.35 -10.58
CA THR A 42 12.45 -4.80 -9.48
C THR A 42 12.90 -6.24 -9.72
N LEU A 43 12.01 -7.10 -10.22
CA LEU A 43 12.31 -8.45 -10.68
C LEU A 43 13.42 -8.46 -11.74
N ILE A 44 13.27 -7.69 -12.82
CA ILE A 44 14.26 -7.64 -13.91
C ILE A 44 15.57 -7.02 -13.42
N ALA A 45 15.52 -5.97 -12.60
CA ALA A 45 16.72 -5.36 -12.03
C ALA A 45 17.51 -6.35 -11.15
N GLN A 46 16.82 -7.19 -10.36
CA GLN A 46 17.46 -8.24 -9.56
C GLN A 46 18.16 -9.29 -10.45
N MET A 47 17.51 -9.72 -11.53
CA MET A 47 18.10 -10.67 -12.50
C MET A 47 19.33 -10.07 -13.20
N GLU A 48 19.20 -8.87 -13.76
CA GLU A 48 20.29 -8.17 -14.48
C GLU A 48 21.49 -7.91 -13.58
N ALA A 49 21.26 -7.47 -12.33
CA ALA A 49 22.33 -7.25 -11.37
C ALA A 49 23.09 -8.54 -11.07
N LEU A 50 22.39 -9.65 -10.85
CA LEU A 50 23.04 -10.94 -10.59
C LEU A 50 23.80 -11.44 -11.82
N GLU A 51 23.22 -11.35 -13.01
CA GLU A 51 23.91 -11.71 -14.24
C GLU A 51 25.21 -10.92 -14.45
N LEU A 52 25.15 -9.61 -14.25
CA LEU A 52 26.32 -8.73 -14.41
C LEU A 52 27.42 -9.08 -13.40
N LEU A 53 27.04 -9.35 -12.15
CA LEU A 53 27.97 -9.77 -11.10
C LEU A 53 28.63 -11.11 -11.45
N LEU A 54 27.85 -12.11 -11.87
CA LEU A 54 28.36 -13.43 -12.27
C LEU A 54 29.29 -13.33 -13.49
N LYS A 55 28.93 -12.53 -14.51
CA LYS A 55 29.79 -12.28 -15.69
C LYS A 55 31.14 -11.65 -15.30
N ARG A 56 31.21 -10.91 -14.20
CA ARG A 56 32.44 -10.30 -13.66
C ARG A 56 33.20 -11.20 -12.68
N GLY A 57 32.78 -12.45 -12.51
CA GLY A 57 33.43 -13.41 -11.60
C GLY A 57 33.17 -13.12 -10.12
N PHE A 58 32.10 -12.38 -9.78
CA PHE A 58 31.73 -12.17 -8.39
C PHE A 58 31.30 -13.49 -7.74
N ILE A 59 31.92 -13.81 -6.61
CA ILE A 59 31.57 -14.98 -5.79
C ILE A 59 30.93 -14.46 -4.49
N PRO A 60 29.61 -14.67 -4.29
CA PRO A 60 28.95 -14.17 -3.11
C PRO A 60 29.41 -14.95 -1.87
N LYS A 61 29.63 -14.24 -0.76
CA LYS A 61 30.02 -14.85 0.53
C LYS A 61 28.90 -15.68 1.17
N ARG A 62 27.64 -15.39 0.81
CA ARG A 62 26.44 -16.08 1.28
C ARG A 62 25.61 -16.49 0.07
N THR A 63 24.77 -17.51 0.24
CA THR A 63 23.80 -17.92 -0.78
C THR A 63 22.85 -16.76 -1.06
N VAL A 64 22.68 -16.44 -2.34
CA VAL A 64 21.66 -15.50 -2.81
C VAL A 64 20.46 -16.30 -3.27
N LEU A 65 19.28 -15.99 -2.73
CA LEU A 65 18.02 -16.62 -3.11
C LEU A 65 17.15 -15.62 -3.86
N LEU A 66 16.67 -16.01 -5.04
CA LEU A 66 15.66 -15.26 -5.79
C LEU A 66 14.30 -15.90 -5.52
N SER A 67 13.40 -15.15 -4.89
CA SER A 67 12.03 -15.54 -4.58
C SER A 67 11.07 -14.67 -5.35
N TYR A 68 10.30 -15.28 -6.27
CA TYR A 68 9.32 -14.58 -7.10
C TYR A 68 7.93 -15.19 -6.93
N GLY A 69 7.03 -14.43 -6.33
CA GLY A 69 5.61 -14.78 -6.15
C GLY A 69 4.78 -14.53 -7.41
N PHE A 70 3.51 -14.91 -7.38
CA PHE A 70 2.58 -14.78 -8.51
C PHE A 70 1.16 -14.37 -8.10
N ASP A 71 0.97 -13.96 -6.85
CA ASP A 71 -0.33 -13.64 -6.27
C ASP A 71 -0.24 -12.54 -5.20
N GLU A 72 0.79 -11.69 -5.24
CA GLU A 72 0.96 -10.60 -4.26
C GLU A 72 -0.23 -9.64 -4.28
N GLU A 73 -0.74 -9.34 -5.48
CA GLU A 73 -1.85 -8.41 -5.72
C GLU A 73 -3.18 -8.93 -5.13
N ILE A 74 -3.19 -10.19 -4.69
CA ILE A 74 -4.28 -10.87 -3.98
C ILE A 74 -3.81 -11.50 -2.66
N SER A 75 -2.83 -10.87 -2.00
CA SER A 75 -2.32 -11.15 -0.65
C SER A 75 -1.20 -12.20 -0.49
N GLY A 76 -0.72 -12.82 -1.57
CA GLY A 76 0.50 -13.65 -1.54
C GLY A 76 0.38 -15.02 -0.84
N GLU A 77 -0.84 -15.53 -0.67
CA GLU A 77 -1.14 -16.75 0.09
C GLU A 77 -0.61 -18.04 -0.56
N GLU A 78 -0.57 -18.09 -1.89
CA GLU A 78 -0.12 -19.23 -2.68
C GLU A 78 1.33 -19.08 -3.17
N GLY A 79 1.80 -17.85 -3.39
CA GLY A 79 3.17 -17.54 -3.80
C GLY A 79 4.09 -17.33 -2.60
N ALA A 80 4.11 -16.11 -2.06
CA ALA A 80 5.08 -15.69 -1.04
C ALA A 80 5.04 -16.55 0.22
N LYS A 81 3.84 -16.87 0.72
CA LYS A 81 3.66 -17.71 1.93
C LYS A 81 4.17 -19.14 1.75
N ARG A 82 3.93 -19.75 0.58
CA ARG A 82 4.44 -21.10 0.30
C ARG A 82 5.95 -21.11 0.11
N ILE A 83 6.51 -20.09 -0.55
CA ILE A 83 7.96 -19.91 -0.67
C ILE A 83 8.58 -19.79 0.74
N ALA A 84 8.02 -18.95 1.61
CA ALA A 84 8.50 -18.77 2.98
C ALA A 84 8.49 -20.09 3.76
N ASN A 85 7.39 -20.86 3.71
CA ASN A 85 7.30 -22.16 4.37
C ASN A 85 8.33 -23.16 3.83
N PHE A 86 8.52 -23.21 2.52
CA PHE A 86 9.54 -24.07 1.89
C PHE A 86 10.95 -23.68 2.34
N LEU A 87 11.28 -22.39 2.32
CA LEU A 87 12.59 -21.89 2.75
C LEU A 87 12.85 -22.17 4.22
N LEU A 88 11.85 -21.99 5.09
CA LEU A 88 11.95 -22.29 6.51
C LEU A 88 12.18 -23.78 6.75
N ALA A 89 11.46 -24.66 6.04
CA ALA A 89 11.65 -26.11 6.13
C ALA A 89 13.03 -26.55 5.61
N ARG A 90 13.54 -25.90 4.56
CA ARG A 90 14.81 -26.25 3.90
C ARG A 90 16.03 -25.76 4.66
N TYR A 91 15.99 -24.54 5.17
CA TYR A 91 17.15 -23.85 5.75
C TYR A 91 17.04 -23.62 7.26
N GLY A 92 15.87 -23.81 7.85
CA GLY A 92 15.63 -23.62 9.28
C GLY A 92 15.34 -22.16 9.69
N PRO A 93 14.94 -21.93 10.94
CA PRO A 93 14.72 -20.58 11.47
C PRO A 93 16.05 -19.79 11.53
N ALA A 94 15.96 -18.46 11.43
CA ALA A 94 17.11 -17.54 11.41
C ALA A 94 18.15 -17.82 10.31
N SER A 95 17.73 -18.48 9.23
CA SER A 95 18.60 -18.76 8.07
C SER A 95 18.66 -17.63 7.03
N MET A 96 17.74 -16.67 7.11
CA MET A 96 17.68 -15.50 6.25
C MET A 96 18.24 -14.29 7.00
N GLU A 97 19.33 -13.73 6.50
CA GLU A 97 19.94 -12.52 7.07
C GLU A 97 19.19 -11.25 6.66
N LEU A 98 18.79 -11.18 5.40
CA LEU A 98 18.20 -10.00 4.78
C LEU A 98 17.18 -10.43 3.74
N ILE A 99 16.04 -9.75 3.73
CA ILE A 99 15.04 -9.82 2.67
C ILE A 99 15.00 -8.44 2.03
N VAL A 100 15.16 -8.39 0.71
CA VAL A 100 15.00 -7.19 -0.10
C VAL A 100 13.78 -7.39 -0.95
N ASP A 101 12.78 -6.53 -0.79
CA ASP A 101 11.51 -6.56 -1.53
C ASP A 101 11.34 -5.30 -2.40
N GLU A 102 10.20 -5.16 -3.06
CA GLU A 102 9.92 -4.09 -4.03
C GLU A 102 10.24 -2.67 -3.52
N GLY A 103 9.92 -2.40 -2.25
CA GLY A 103 10.23 -1.16 -1.57
C GLY A 103 9.63 0.09 -2.24
N VAL A 104 10.10 1.26 -1.80
CA VAL A 104 9.57 2.58 -2.20
C VAL A 104 10.46 3.34 -3.18
N GLY A 105 11.61 2.78 -3.55
CA GLY A 105 12.53 3.34 -4.54
C GLY A 105 13.19 4.66 -4.16
N ARG A 106 13.33 5.56 -5.14
CA ARG A 106 13.99 6.86 -4.99
C ARG A 106 12.97 8.00 -5.01
N THR A 107 13.16 9.00 -4.16
CA THR A 107 12.37 10.24 -4.16
C THR A 107 13.24 11.48 -4.23
N SER A 108 12.68 12.58 -4.73
CA SER A 108 13.27 13.93 -4.68
C SER A 108 12.34 14.96 -4.02
N LYS A 109 11.28 14.50 -3.33
CA LYS A 109 10.21 15.35 -2.75
C LYS A 109 10.69 16.40 -1.72
N TYR A 110 11.89 16.25 -1.18
CA TYR A 110 12.50 17.18 -0.22
C TYR A 110 13.61 18.03 -0.84
N ASN A 111 13.54 18.27 -2.16
CA ASN A 111 14.59 18.96 -2.94
C ASN A 111 15.98 18.33 -2.78
N THR A 112 16.01 17.05 -2.40
CA THR A 112 17.20 16.24 -2.17
C THR A 112 16.91 14.83 -2.69
N PRO A 113 17.78 14.23 -3.51
CA PRO A 113 17.60 12.85 -3.96
C PRO A 113 17.84 11.88 -2.79
N LEU A 114 16.86 11.03 -2.53
CA LEU A 114 16.89 10.06 -1.43
C LEU A 114 16.57 8.67 -1.97
N ALA A 115 17.42 7.70 -1.64
CA ALA A 115 17.06 6.29 -1.72
C ALA A 115 16.31 5.94 -0.42
N LEU A 116 15.06 5.55 -0.54
CA LEU A 116 14.25 5.20 0.61
C LEU A 116 14.38 3.71 0.91
N VAL A 117 14.56 3.38 2.19
CA VAL A 117 14.59 2.00 2.68
C VAL A 117 13.31 1.77 3.48
N GLY A 118 12.38 1.03 2.91
CA GLY A 118 11.18 0.59 3.61
C GLY A 118 11.56 -0.49 4.62
N VAL A 119 11.43 -0.19 5.92
CA VAL A 119 11.71 -1.14 7.01
C VAL A 119 10.44 -1.66 7.69
N GLN A 120 9.30 -1.05 7.38
CA GLN A 120 7.98 -1.48 7.84
C GLN A 120 6.94 -1.15 6.78
N GLU A 121 5.84 -1.91 6.80
CA GLU A 121 4.66 -1.68 5.98
C GLU A 121 3.45 -1.45 6.87
N LYS A 122 2.44 -0.77 6.33
CA LYS A 122 1.15 -0.67 7.00
C LYS A 122 0.45 -2.01 6.90
N GLY A 123 -0.06 -2.51 8.03
CA GLY A 123 -1.01 -3.61 8.00
C GLY A 123 -2.31 -3.19 7.30
N TYR A 124 -3.12 -4.19 6.93
CA TYR A 124 -4.47 -3.97 6.43
C TYR A 124 -5.47 -4.93 7.08
N CYS A 125 -6.74 -4.58 6.98
CA CYS A 125 -7.87 -5.31 7.52
C CYS A 125 -9.11 -4.98 6.69
N ASP A 126 -9.64 -5.99 6.02
CA ASP A 126 -10.91 -5.87 5.30
C ASP A 126 -12.07 -6.33 6.18
N ILE A 127 -13.12 -5.52 6.23
CA ILE A 127 -14.35 -5.74 7.00
C ILE A 127 -15.51 -5.87 6.02
N GLN A 128 -16.21 -7.00 6.04
CA GLN A 128 -17.44 -7.17 5.28
C GLN A 128 -18.67 -6.96 6.17
N LEU A 129 -19.43 -5.89 5.89
CA LEU A 129 -20.69 -5.59 6.56
C LEU A 129 -21.86 -6.11 5.73
N THR A 130 -22.64 -7.03 6.29
CA THR A 130 -23.85 -7.56 5.64
C THR A 130 -25.09 -7.11 6.40
N LEU A 131 -25.97 -6.37 5.74
CA LEU A 131 -27.26 -5.97 6.29
C LEU A 131 -28.39 -6.74 5.60
N THR A 132 -29.26 -7.35 6.41
CA THR A 132 -30.47 -8.01 5.94
C THR A 132 -31.68 -7.35 6.59
N ALA A 133 -32.61 -6.87 5.77
CA ALA A 133 -33.86 -6.28 6.22
C ALA A 133 -35.03 -6.85 5.40
N PRO A 134 -36.27 -6.82 5.94
CA PRO A 134 -37.45 -7.15 5.15
C PRO A 134 -37.53 -6.29 3.88
N GLY A 135 -37.91 -6.91 2.77
CA GLY A 135 -38.33 -6.18 1.57
C GLY A 135 -39.70 -5.52 1.78
N GLY A 136 -40.10 -4.67 0.84
CA GLY A 136 -41.40 -4.01 0.87
C GLY A 136 -41.74 -3.36 -0.46
N HIS A 137 -43.03 -3.12 -0.69
CA HIS A 137 -43.48 -2.38 -1.87
C HIS A 137 -42.98 -0.93 -1.79
N SER A 138 -42.37 -0.41 -2.85
CA SER A 138 -41.76 0.93 -2.81
C SER A 138 -42.76 2.06 -2.57
N SER A 139 -44.06 1.85 -2.85
CA SER A 139 -45.12 2.81 -2.52
C SER A 139 -45.58 2.78 -1.06
N ILE A 140 -45.18 1.77 -0.28
CA ILE A 140 -45.47 1.66 1.17
C ILE A 140 -44.16 1.23 1.86
N PRO A 141 -43.14 2.10 1.88
CA PRO A 141 -41.84 1.72 2.42
C PRO A 141 -41.89 1.62 3.94
N PRO A 142 -41.08 0.73 4.56
CA PRO A 142 -40.82 0.79 5.98
C PRO A 142 -40.08 2.10 6.34
N PRO A 143 -40.04 2.51 7.62
CA PRO A 143 -39.33 3.72 8.04
C PRO A 143 -37.86 3.78 7.60
N HIS A 144 -37.20 2.62 7.52
CA HIS A 144 -35.85 2.52 6.98
C HIS A 144 -35.71 1.32 6.03
N THR A 145 -35.08 1.56 4.88
CA THR A 145 -34.64 0.50 3.97
C THR A 145 -33.24 0.01 4.36
N SER A 146 -32.87 -1.19 3.90
CA SER A 146 -31.49 -1.66 4.07
C SER A 146 -30.46 -0.73 3.41
N ILE A 147 -30.81 -0.06 2.31
CA ILE A 147 -29.95 0.97 1.70
C ILE A 147 -29.79 2.16 2.64
N GLY A 148 -30.90 2.68 3.17
CA GLY A 148 -30.87 3.85 4.07
C GLY A 148 -30.03 3.57 5.32
N LEU A 149 -30.22 2.41 5.96
CA LEU A 149 -29.40 1.99 7.10
C LEU A 149 -27.92 1.84 6.73
N LEU A 150 -27.61 1.23 5.59
CA LEU A 150 -26.24 1.09 5.14
C LEU A 150 -25.58 2.46 4.86
N ALA A 151 -26.31 3.39 4.22
CA ALA A 151 -25.85 4.75 4.00
C ALA A 151 -25.55 5.48 5.32
N HIS A 152 -26.37 5.29 6.35
CA HIS A 152 -26.10 5.83 7.69
C HIS A 152 -24.84 5.24 8.32
N ILE A 153 -24.60 3.94 8.16
CA ILE A 153 -23.38 3.29 8.66
C ILE A 153 -22.15 3.84 7.94
N ILE A 154 -22.18 3.90 6.62
CA ILE A 154 -21.08 4.45 5.79
C ILE A 154 -20.79 5.90 6.17
N THR A 155 -21.82 6.73 6.28
CA THR A 155 -21.67 8.14 6.69
C THR A 155 -21.00 8.26 8.05
N ARG A 156 -21.34 7.37 9.00
CA ARG A 156 -20.68 7.36 10.32
C ARG A 156 -19.23 6.89 10.24
N ILE A 157 -18.90 5.91 9.39
CA ILE A 157 -17.51 5.48 9.20
C ILE A 157 -16.69 6.68 8.67
N GLU A 158 -17.11 7.28 7.56
CA GLU A 158 -16.44 8.42 6.92
C GLU A 158 -16.29 9.63 7.86
N ALA A 159 -17.31 9.91 8.69
CA ALA A 159 -17.27 11.03 9.64
C ALA A 159 -16.36 10.79 10.86
N ASN A 160 -15.79 9.60 11.04
CA ASN A 160 -14.93 9.24 12.17
C ASN A 160 -13.54 8.78 11.68
N PRO A 161 -12.73 9.66 11.06
CA PRO A 161 -11.38 9.30 10.63
C PRO A 161 -10.46 9.01 11.82
N HIS A 162 -9.44 8.18 11.59
CA HIS A 162 -8.43 7.89 12.59
C HIS A 162 -7.55 9.11 12.91
N THR A 163 -7.29 9.32 14.20
CA THR A 163 -6.39 10.38 14.68
C THR A 163 -4.96 10.13 14.18
N PRO A 164 -4.32 11.10 13.51
CA PRO A 164 -2.93 10.96 13.09
C PRO A 164 -1.99 10.95 14.29
N ALA A 165 -0.91 10.18 14.19
CA ALA A 165 0.13 10.13 15.19
C ALA A 165 1.50 9.85 14.54
N LEU A 166 2.53 10.52 15.04
CA LEU A 166 3.92 10.25 14.67
C LEU A 166 4.68 9.79 15.92
N PRO A 167 4.52 8.52 16.33
CA PRO A 167 5.28 7.97 17.46
C PRO A 167 6.74 7.75 17.06
N ASP A 168 7.61 7.58 18.06
CA ASP A 168 9.06 7.46 17.83
C ASP A 168 9.45 6.19 17.05
N GLN A 169 8.61 5.16 17.08
CA GLN A 169 8.81 3.92 16.33
C GLN A 169 8.37 4.00 14.87
N ASN A 170 7.74 5.11 14.44
CA ASN A 170 7.32 5.26 13.06
C ASN A 170 8.56 5.56 12.18
N PRO A 171 8.91 4.69 11.20
CA PRO A 171 10.11 4.87 10.38
C PRO A 171 10.07 6.13 9.51
N PHE A 172 8.89 6.70 9.29
CA PHE A 172 8.77 7.98 8.61
C PHE A 172 9.39 9.12 9.42
N LEU A 173 9.37 9.06 10.75
CA LEU A 173 10.06 10.04 11.60
C LEU A 173 11.58 10.01 11.34
N GLU A 174 12.18 8.82 11.29
CA GLU A 174 13.60 8.65 10.99
C GLU A 174 13.94 9.16 9.60
N THR A 175 13.06 8.93 8.62
CA THR A 175 13.19 9.51 7.27
C THR A 175 13.24 11.05 7.33
N LEU A 176 12.33 11.68 8.08
CA LEU A 176 12.30 13.14 8.23
C LEU A 176 13.56 13.68 8.95
N GLN A 177 14.06 12.96 9.96
CA GLN A 177 15.30 13.31 10.66
C GLN A 177 16.51 13.23 9.72
N CYS A 178 16.62 12.16 8.92
CA CYS A 178 17.64 12.03 7.89
C CYS A 178 17.58 13.16 6.86
N VAL A 179 16.38 13.55 6.43
CA VAL A 179 16.18 14.70 5.53
C VAL A 179 16.68 15.99 6.19
N ALA A 180 16.31 16.24 7.44
CA ALA A 180 16.70 17.46 8.15
C ALA A 180 18.21 17.58 8.36
N GLU A 181 18.89 16.46 8.61
CA GLU A 181 20.33 16.39 8.82
C GLU A 181 21.11 16.51 7.49
N TRP A 182 20.73 15.73 6.47
CA TRP A 182 21.54 15.56 5.26
C TRP A 182 21.05 16.34 4.04
N GLY A 183 19.82 16.86 4.05
CA GLY A 183 19.24 17.54 2.89
C GLY A 183 19.75 18.97 2.63
N GLY A 184 20.67 19.48 3.46
CA GLY A 184 21.28 20.80 3.28
C GLY A 184 20.25 21.94 3.28
N ASP A 185 20.58 23.08 2.68
CA ASP A 185 19.78 24.32 2.79
C ASP A 185 18.43 24.27 2.04
N GLN A 186 18.20 23.25 1.22
CA GLN A 186 16.97 23.10 0.44
C GLN A 186 15.78 22.58 1.26
N VAL A 187 16.04 22.06 2.46
CA VAL A 187 15.03 21.55 3.38
C VAL A 187 14.43 22.69 4.20
N ASP A 188 13.10 22.71 4.31
CA ASP A 188 12.34 23.70 5.08
C ASP A 188 12.97 23.95 6.48
N PRO A 189 13.44 25.18 6.76
CA PRO A 189 14.02 25.53 8.06
C PRO A 189 13.10 25.23 9.23
N TRP A 190 11.79 25.38 9.05
CA TRP A 190 10.81 25.07 10.08
C TRP A 190 10.80 23.57 10.41
N LEU A 191 10.85 22.70 9.39
CA LEU A 191 10.91 21.25 9.59
C LEU A 191 12.17 20.87 10.37
N LYS A 192 13.33 21.44 10.02
CA LYS A 192 14.58 21.22 10.77
C LYS A 192 14.47 21.66 12.22
N ALA A 193 13.92 22.85 12.48
CA ALA A 193 13.75 23.36 13.83
C ALA A 193 12.77 22.51 14.65
N ALA A 194 11.64 22.11 14.05
CA ALA A 194 10.63 21.27 14.68
C ALA A 194 11.20 19.90 15.07
N LEU A 195 12.00 19.27 14.21
CA LEU A 195 12.62 17.97 14.50
C LEU A 195 13.70 18.05 15.60
N LYS A 196 14.44 19.16 15.68
CA LYS A 196 15.42 19.41 16.77
C LYS A 196 14.75 19.58 18.14
N ARG A 197 13.52 20.07 18.16
CA ARG A 197 12.70 20.31 19.37
C ARG A 197 11.37 19.57 19.28
N LEU A 198 11.45 18.28 18.91
CA LEU A 198 10.28 17.45 18.69
C LEU A 198 9.40 17.34 19.94
N ASP A 199 10.00 17.46 21.13
CA ASP A 199 9.32 17.57 22.43
C ASP A 199 8.30 18.71 22.48
N LEU A 200 8.59 19.85 21.84
CA LEU A 200 7.70 21.02 21.82
C LEU A 200 6.81 21.08 20.58
N PHE A 201 7.26 20.53 19.45
CA PHE A 201 6.64 20.73 18.14
C PHE A 201 5.98 19.50 17.54
N ARG A 202 5.91 18.36 18.25
CA ARG A 202 5.33 17.11 17.71
C ARG A 202 3.92 17.31 17.17
N ASP A 203 3.03 17.93 17.94
CA ASP A 203 1.64 18.11 17.52
C ASP A 203 1.52 19.02 16.30
N ALA A 204 2.31 20.10 16.26
CA ALA A 204 2.37 20.99 15.11
C ALA A 204 2.93 20.28 13.86
N LEU A 205 3.92 19.39 14.04
CA LEU A 205 4.47 18.57 12.96
C LEU A 205 3.44 17.56 12.45
N VAL A 206 2.75 16.85 13.34
CA VAL A 206 1.67 15.92 12.99
C VAL A 206 0.59 16.64 12.20
N GLN A 207 0.15 17.82 12.64
CA GLN A 207 -0.86 18.61 11.93
C GLN A 207 -0.41 18.98 10.51
N LYS A 208 0.80 19.55 10.35
CA LYS A 208 1.32 19.91 9.02
C LYS A 208 1.48 18.70 8.10
N LEU A 209 1.93 17.56 8.62
CA LEU A 209 2.06 16.33 7.84
C LEU A 209 0.69 15.75 7.47
N TYR A 210 -0.34 15.93 8.29
CA TYR A 210 -1.68 15.45 8.02
C TYR A 210 -2.40 16.29 6.95
N GLU A 211 -2.11 17.58 6.86
CA GLU A 211 -2.68 18.48 5.86
C GLU A 211 -2.26 18.11 4.42
N ARG A 212 -1.05 17.56 4.26
CA ARG A 212 -0.50 17.17 2.95
C ARG A 212 -0.90 15.75 2.53
N GLU A 213 -1.41 15.61 1.31
CA GLU A 213 -1.82 14.30 0.78
C GLU A 213 -0.68 13.27 0.72
N ASP A 214 0.55 13.72 0.42
CA ASP A 214 1.70 12.84 0.24
C ASP A 214 2.29 12.29 1.55
N THR A 215 1.91 12.85 2.70
CA THR A 215 2.40 12.43 4.03
C THR A 215 1.29 12.00 4.98
N ARG A 216 0.04 12.39 4.73
CA ARG A 216 -1.12 12.13 5.60
C ARG A 216 -1.22 10.68 6.06
N PHE A 217 -1.08 9.75 5.12
CA PHE A 217 -1.27 8.32 5.38
C PHE A 217 0.00 7.57 5.78
N LEU A 218 1.14 8.26 5.91
CA LEU A 218 2.35 7.75 6.56
C LEU A 218 2.28 7.88 8.09
N ILE A 219 1.37 8.74 8.58
CA ILE A 219 1.17 9.03 10.00
C ILE A 219 -0.27 8.75 10.47
N SER A 220 -1.11 8.18 9.61
CA SER A 220 -2.49 7.83 9.95
C SER A 220 -2.97 6.58 9.23
N THR A 221 -3.89 5.88 9.89
CA THR A 221 -4.65 4.77 9.30
C THR A 221 -5.60 5.32 8.24
N SER A 222 -5.56 4.75 7.04
CA SER A 222 -6.55 5.05 6.01
C SER A 222 -7.74 4.09 6.15
N GLN A 223 -8.93 4.61 5.89
CA GLN A 223 -10.17 3.85 5.84
C GLN A 223 -10.89 4.22 4.55
N ALA A 224 -11.50 3.24 3.89
CA ALA A 224 -12.28 3.46 2.68
C ALA A 224 -13.38 2.41 2.55
N VAL A 225 -14.55 2.84 2.04
CA VAL A 225 -15.61 1.93 1.61
C VAL A 225 -15.49 1.70 0.12
N ASP A 226 -14.87 0.59 -0.26
CA ASP A 226 -14.44 0.36 -1.64
C ASP A 226 -15.50 -0.36 -2.48
N MET A 227 -16.38 -1.16 -1.86
CA MET A 227 -17.44 -1.87 -2.59
C MET A 227 -18.78 -1.83 -1.86
N ILE A 228 -19.82 -1.51 -2.64
CA ILE A 228 -21.22 -1.56 -2.20
C ILE A 228 -22.00 -2.44 -3.17
N GLN A 229 -22.68 -3.46 -2.65
CA GLN A 229 -23.51 -4.35 -3.44
C GLN A 229 -24.93 -4.49 -2.86
N GLY A 230 -25.92 -4.16 -3.68
CA GLY A 230 -27.33 -4.46 -3.41
C GLY A 230 -28.28 -3.63 -4.26
N GLY A 231 -29.54 -4.06 -4.33
CA GLY A 231 -30.59 -3.30 -5.02
C GLY A 231 -31.06 -4.04 -6.25
N THR A 232 -31.82 -5.10 -6.03
CA THR A 232 -32.50 -5.81 -7.11
C THR A 232 -33.93 -5.29 -7.21
N LYS A 233 -34.38 -5.01 -8.43
CA LYS A 233 -35.79 -4.73 -8.72
C LYS A 233 -36.50 -6.10 -8.82
N GLY A 234 -37.17 -6.51 -7.74
CA GLY A 234 -37.88 -7.78 -7.67
C GLY A 234 -38.79 -7.85 -6.45
N GLU A 235 -40.02 -8.32 -6.66
CA GLU A 235 -41.14 -8.32 -5.71
C GLU A 235 -40.89 -9.18 -4.46
N LEU A 236 -41.51 -8.76 -3.34
CA LEU A 236 -41.83 -9.54 -2.13
C LEU A 236 -40.83 -10.67 -1.75
N GLY A 237 -39.69 -10.30 -1.16
CA GLY A 237 -38.75 -11.25 -0.56
C GLY A 237 -37.62 -10.58 0.25
N LYS A 238 -37.03 -11.30 1.21
CA LYS A 238 -35.89 -10.83 2.03
C LYS A 238 -34.73 -10.42 1.12
N ALA A 239 -34.27 -9.17 1.19
CA ALA A 239 -33.12 -8.70 0.44
C ALA A 239 -31.87 -8.69 1.32
N ARG A 240 -30.87 -9.50 0.94
CA ARG A 240 -29.53 -9.51 1.56
C ARG A 240 -28.63 -8.53 0.82
N ARG A 241 -27.97 -7.61 1.53
CA ARG A 241 -27.06 -6.63 0.95
C ARG A 241 -25.72 -6.63 1.67
N ARG A 242 -24.65 -6.29 0.95
CA ARG A 242 -23.27 -6.36 1.44
C ARG A 242 -22.53 -5.07 1.10
N ALA A 243 -21.72 -4.58 2.04
CA ALA A 243 -20.65 -3.64 1.79
C ALA A 243 -19.35 -4.25 2.32
N SER A 244 -18.23 -3.92 1.69
CA SER A 244 -16.91 -4.20 2.25
C SER A 244 -16.16 -2.88 2.42
N GLU A 245 -15.46 -2.78 3.55
CA GLU A 245 -14.62 -1.68 3.95
C GLU A 245 -13.19 -2.22 4.05
N SER A 246 -12.23 -1.59 3.40
CA SER A 246 -10.81 -1.87 3.65
C SER A 246 -10.26 -0.83 4.62
N ARG A 247 -9.53 -1.30 5.64
CA ARG A 247 -8.76 -0.46 6.55
C ARG A 247 -7.30 -0.79 6.36
N ARG A 248 -6.47 0.20 6.01
CA ARG A 248 -5.01 0.04 6.05
C ARG A 248 -4.46 0.77 7.27
N GLY A 249 -4.27 0.02 8.35
CA GLY A 249 -3.76 0.50 9.63
C GLY A 249 -2.37 -0.05 9.94
N GLY A 250 -1.41 0.84 10.19
CA GLY A 250 -0.14 0.44 10.79
C GLY A 250 -0.36 0.02 12.23
N ARG A 251 -0.28 -1.28 12.52
CA ARG A 251 -0.18 -1.77 13.89
C ARG A 251 1.28 -1.69 14.30
N ILE A 252 1.62 -0.71 15.14
CA ILE A 252 2.97 -0.58 15.69
C ILE A 252 3.11 -1.62 16.82
N GLY A 253 3.82 -2.72 16.51
CA GLY A 253 4.44 -3.64 17.48
C GLY A 253 3.63 -4.88 17.89
N ARG A 254 4.23 -6.06 17.69
CA ARG A 254 4.98 -6.76 18.76
C ARG A 254 6.27 -7.33 18.20
#